data_AF-A0A3D9KRL7-F1
#
_entry.id   AF-A0A3D9KRL7-F1
#
_cell.length_a   1.000
_cell.length_b   1.000
_cell.length_c   1.000
_cell.angle_alpha   90.00
_cell.angle_beta   90.00
_cell.angle_gamma   90.00
#
_symmetry.space_group_name_H-M   'P 1'
#
loop_
_entity.id
_entity.type
_entity.pdbx_description
1 polymer ?
#
loop_
_entity_poly.entity_id
_entity_poly.type
_entity_poly.pdbx_seq_one_letter_code
_entity_poly.pdbx_strand_id
1 'polypeptide(L)'
;MCPQSAQYVVAHSPIPIMFTGFEIGYDIMTGARLCMEAPEDHPVRKAYERFLGQAGNRHSWDLTAILYGVRGLANYWETTVAGGCIEVDSNGTNRWLSNPDKGHRYLQCKMAPQAISTVLDELLAGYLRT
;
A
#
# COMPACT_ATOMS: atom_id res chain seq x y z
N MET A 1 -8.60 -13.75 -9.13
CA MET A 1 -7.46 -12.95 -9.66
C MET A 1 -7.31 -13.24 -11.15
N CYS A 2 -6.83 -12.27 -11.95
CA CYS A 2 -6.61 -12.39 -13.40
C CYS A 2 -5.15 -12.03 -13.74
N PRO A 3 -4.23 -13.01 -13.79
CA PRO A 3 -2.81 -12.79 -14.10
C PRO A 3 -2.56 -12.03 -15.41
N GLN A 4 -3.37 -12.29 -16.43
CA GLN A 4 -3.25 -11.71 -17.76
C GLN A 4 -3.43 -10.18 -17.74
N SER A 5 -4.30 -9.66 -16.88
CA SER A 5 -4.49 -8.21 -16.74
C SER A 5 -3.26 -7.55 -16.13
N ALA A 6 -2.66 -8.16 -15.10
CA ALA A 6 -1.44 -7.67 -14.49
C ALA A 6 -0.27 -7.71 -15.48
N GLN A 7 -0.10 -8.82 -16.21
CA GLN A 7 0.90 -8.94 -17.28
C GLN A 7 0.76 -7.83 -18.31
N TYR A 8 -0.46 -7.57 -18.77
CA TYR A 8 -0.70 -6.55 -19.78
C TYR A 8 -0.31 -5.15 -19.30
N VAL A 9 -0.78 -4.74 -18.11
CA VAL A 9 -0.47 -3.42 -17.55
C VAL A 9 1.03 -3.25 -17.31
N VAL A 10 1.67 -4.26 -16.71
CA VAL A 10 3.11 -4.23 -16.42
C VAL A 10 3.94 -4.15 -17.70
N ALA A 11 3.55 -4.86 -18.77
CA ALA A 11 4.31 -4.86 -20.01
C ALA A 11 4.11 -3.60 -20.87
N HIS A 12 2.94 -2.94 -20.78
CA HIS A 12 2.51 -1.92 -21.73
C HIS A 12 2.18 -0.55 -21.10
N SER A 13 2.39 -0.35 -19.80
CA SER A 13 2.12 0.95 -19.18
C SER A 13 2.89 2.07 -19.89
N PRO A 14 2.22 3.16 -20.31
CA PRO A 14 2.88 4.28 -20.97
C PRO A 14 3.64 5.18 -19.98
N ILE A 15 3.46 4.96 -18.67
CA ILE A 15 4.08 5.73 -17.59
C ILE A 15 4.82 4.81 -16.62
N PRO A 16 5.82 5.34 -15.88
CA PRO A 16 6.49 4.62 -14.79
C PRO A 16 5.51 3.99 -13.81
N ILE A 17 5.85 2.80 -13.30
CA ILE A 17 5.03 2.07 -12.32
C ILE A 17 5.77 2.03 -10.98
N MET A 18 5.11 2.51 -9.92
CA MET A 18 5.55 2.31 -8.55
C MET A 18 4.83 1.11 -7.94
N PHE A 19 5.57 0.09 -7.54
CA PHE A 19 5.03 -1.11 -6.90
C PHE A 19 5.04 -0.97 -5.39
N THR A 20 3.87 -1.14 -4.77
CA THR A 20 3.72 -1.28 -3.31
C THR A 20 3.59 -2.77 -2.98
N GLY A 21 4.72 -3.39 -2.63
CA GLY A 21 4.84 -4.84 -2.49
C GLY A 21 4.11 -5.43 -1.28
N PHE A 22 4.10 -6.76 -1.25
CA PHE A 22 3.59 -7.54 -0.11
C PHE A 22 4.30 -7.14 1.18
N GLU A 23 5.62 -6.96 1.09
CA GLU A 23 6.58 -6.73 2.15
C GLU A 23 6.20 -5.49 2.99
N ILE A 24 5.77 -4.42 2.34
CA ILE A 24 5.41 -3.17 3.03
C ILE A 24 4.02 -3.28 3.66
N GLY A 25 3.04 -3.71 2.87
CA GLY A 25 1.65 -3.76 3.34
C GLY A 25 1.43 -4.80 4.44
N TYR A 26 2.27 -5.85 4.49
CA TYR A 26 2.20 -6.88 5.52
C TYR A 26 2.55 -6.33 6.91
N ASP A 27 3.65 -5.60 7.05
CA ASP A 27 4.10 -5.11 8.36
C ASP A 27 3.32 -3.86 8.83
N ILE A 28 2.66 -3.15 7.91
CA ILE A 28 1.83 -1.98 8.23
C ILE A 28 0.41 -2.46 8.50
N MET A 29 0.07 -2.61 9.79
CA MET A 29 -1.26 -2.98 10.23
C MET A 29 -2.04 -1.76 10.73
N THR A 30 -3.31 -1.61 10.30
CA THR A 30 -4.18 -0.50 10.69
C THR A 30 -5.59 -1.00 11.04
N GLY A 31 -6.41 -0.15 11.64
CA GLY A 31 -7.83 -0.39 11.90
C GLY A 31 -8.20 -0.52 13.37
N ALA A 32 -7.29 -1.00 14.24
CA ALA A 32 -7.62 -1.15 15.67
C ALA A 32 -7.98 0.19 16.32
N ARG A 33 -7.20 1.25 16.04
CA ARG A 33 -7.48 2.57 16.59
C ARG A 33 -8.81 3.14 16.09
N LEU A 34 -9.10 2.98 14.80
CA LEU A 34 -10.40 3.33 14.21
C LEU A 34 -11.56 2.63 14.93
N CYS A 35 -11.45 1.32 15.20
CA CYS A 35 -12.48 0.56 15.89
C CYS A 35 -12.64 0.94 17.37
N MET A 36 -11.56 1.34 18.04
CA MET A 36 -11.60 1.71 19.46
C MET A 36 -12.03 3.17 19.71
N GLU A 37 -11.58 4.10 18.87
CA GLU A 37 -11.67 5.54 19.16
C GLU A 37 -12.74 6.28 18.36
N ALA A 38 -13.02 5.87 17.11
CA ALA A 38 -13.98 6.58 16.28
C ALA A 38 -15.43 6.35 16.74
N PRO A 39 -16.37 7.30 16.53
CA PRO A 39 -17.78 7.13 16.87
C PRO A 39 -18.40 5.86 16.26
N GLU A 40 -19.34 5.22 16.95
CA GLU A 40 -19.99 3.98 16.48
C GLU A 40 -20.73 4.16 15.14
N ASP A 41 -21.17 5.38 14.84
CA ASP A 41 -21.83 5.71 13.58
C ASP A 41 -20.86 6.04 12.44
N HIS A 42 -19.56 6.11 12.70
CA HIS A 42 -18.52 6.40 11.71
C HIS A 42 -18.51 5.35 10.59
N PRO A 43 -18.68 5.74 9.31
CA PRO A 43 -18.90 4.80 8.22
C PRO A 43 -17.71 3.87 7.97
N VAL A 44 -16.48 4.38 8.12
CA VAL A 44 -15.27 3.56 7.94
C VAL A 44 -15.13 2.57 9.09
N ARG A 45 -15.49 2.97 10.32
CA ARG A 45 -15.48 2.07 11.49
C ARG A 45 -16.45 0.92 11.26
N LYS A 46 -17.68 1.22 10.85
CA LYS A 46 -18.69 0.20 10.51
C LYS A 46 -18.19 -0.76 9.44
N ALA A 47 -17.51 -0.27 8.40
CA ALA A 47 -16.95 -1.12 7.36
C ALA A 47 -15.87 -2.06 7.91
N TYR A 48 -14.96 -1.54 8.73
CA TYR A 48 -13.91 -2.33 9.38
C TYR A 48 -14.47 -3.36 10.35
N GLU A 49 -15.43 -2.98 11.20
CA GLU A 49 -16.07 -3.91 12.14
C GLU A 49 -16.82 -5.05 11.43
N ARG A 50 -17.46 -4.75 10.30
CA ARG A 50 -18.13 -5.78 9.48
C ARG A 50 -17.15 -6.74 8.83
N PHE A 51 -15.96 -6.26 8.48
CA PHE A 51 -14.95 -7.08 7.81
C PHE A 51 -14.06 -7.86 8.80
N LEU A 52 -13.72 -7.26 9.94
CA LEU A 52 -12.73 -7.79 10.90
C LEU A 52 -13.32 -8.21 12.25
N GLY A 53 -14.57 -7.85 12.55
CA GLY A 53 -15.11 -7.89 13.90
C GLY A 53 -14.76 -6.63 14.71
N GLN A 54 -15.17 -6.59 15.99
CA GLN A 54 -15.19 -5.36 16.80
C GLN A 54 -13.82 -4.73 17.11
N ALA A 55 -12.70 -5.45 16.96
CA ALA A 55 -11.37 -4.93 17.33
C ALA A 55 -10.25 -5.61 16.53
N GLY A 56 -10.29 -5.47 15.20
CA GLY A 56 -9.31 -6.09 14.31
C GLY A 56 -8.31 -5.11 13.71
N ASN A 57 -7.08 -5.60 13.51
CA ASN A 57 -6.08 -4.98 12.65
C ASN A 57 -6.05 -5.67 11.28
N ARG A 58 -5.65 -4.93 10.25
CA ARG A 58 -5.55 -5.42 8.88
C ARG A 58 -4.27 -4.94 8.21
N HIS A 59 -3.63 -5.83 7.46
CA HIS A 59 -2.50 -5.46 6.58
C HIS A 59 -2.93 -4.38 5.58
N SER A 60 -2.06 -3.40 5.34
CA SER A 60 -2.41 -2.13 4.70
C SER A 60 -1.94 -2.02 3.25
N TRP A 61 -2.08 -3.07 2.42
CA TRP A 61 -1.63 -3.03 1.02
C TRP A 61 -2.23 -1.83 0.25
N ASP A 62 -3.55 -1.68 0.26
CA ASP A 62 -4.21 -0.60 -0.48
C ASP A 62 -3.94 0.78 0.13
N LEU A 63 -3.90 0.88 1.47
CA LEU A 63 -3.67 2.15 2.15
C LEU A 63 -2.25 2.68 1.93
N THR A 64 -1.25 1.80 1.80
CA THR A 64 0.11 2.22 1.48
C THR A 64 0.20 2.80 0.06
N ALA A 65 -0.50 2.19 -0.91
CA ALA A 65 -0.63 2.72 -2.26
C ALA A 65 -1.35 4.09 -2.29
N ILE A 66 -2.43 4.24 -1.52
CA ILE A 66 -3.16 5.52 -1.41
C ILE A 66 -2.28 6.60 -0.77
N LEU A 67 -1.58 6.29 0.33
CA LEU A 67 -0.72 7.24 1.01
C LEU A 67 0.38 7.77 0.08
N TYR A 68 1.02 6.88 -0.69
CA TYR A 68 1.95 7.26 -1.75
C TYR A 68 1.28 8.08 -2.86
N GLY A 69 0.13 7.64 -3.36
CA GLY A 69 -0.58 8.31 -4.46
C GLY A 69 -0.98 9.75 -4.12
N VAL A 70 -1.31 10.02 -2.84
CA VAL A 70 -1.74 11.35 -2.38
C VAL A 70 -0.56 12.21 -1.92
N ARG A 71 0.40 11.64 -1.17
CA ARG A 71 1.47 12.42 -0.50
C ARG A 71 2.85 12.25 -1.16
N GLY A 72 2.95 11.45 -2.22
CA GLY A 72 4.23 11.09 -2.83
C GLY A 72 5.13 10.36 -1.83
N LEU A 73 6.45 10.52 -1.98
CA LEU A 73 7.42 9.87 -1.09
C LEU A 73 7.38 10.43 0.35
N ALA A 74 7.31 11.77 0.47
CA ALA A 74 7.35 12.50 1.74
C ALA A 74 8.38 11.93 2.73
N ASN A 75 8.02 11.78 4.01
CA ASN A 75 8.85 11.14 5.03
C ASN A 75 8.54 9.65 5.22
N TYR A 76 7.53 9.13 4.51
CA TYR A 76 7.06 7.75 4.67
C TYR A 76 7.89 6.79 3.84
N TRP A 77 8.26 7.22 2.64
CA TRP A 77 8.76 6.33 1.61
C TRP A 77 10.09 6.78 1.02
N GLU A 78 10.84 5.80 0.59
CA GLU A 78 11.87 5.91 -0.42
C GLU A 78 11.57 4.92 -1.54
N THR A 79 12.43 4.89 -2.57
CA THR A 79 12.27 4.02 -3.73
C THR A 79 13.56 3.29 -3.97
N THR A 80 13.47 2.07 -4.49
CA THR A 80 14.65 1.37 -5.01
C THR A 80 15.42 2.25 -6.01
N VAL A 81 16.73 1.99 -6.13
CA VAL A 81 17.58 2.66 -7.13
C VAL A 81 17.08 2.41 -8.56
N ALA A 82 17.53 3.26 -9.49
CA ALA A 82 17.16 3.17 -10.90
C ALA A 82 17.67 1.88 -11.56
N GLY A 83 16.96 1.45 -12.61
CA GLY A 83 17.26 0.23 -13.37
C GLY A 83 16.26 -0.89 -13.11
N GLY A 84 15.75 -1.49 -14.19
CA GLY A 84 14.96 -2.71 -14.15
C GLY A 84 13.47 -2.59 -14.39
N CYS A 85 12.82 -3.76 -14.39
CA CYS A 85 11.39 -3.91 -14.56
C CYS A 85 10.85 -5.15 -13.84
N ILE A 86 9.59 -5.07 -13.41
CA ILE A 86 8.80 -6.26 -13.07
C ILE A 86 8.39 -7.02 -14.33
N GLU A 87 8.55 -8.33 -14.28
CA GLU A 87 7.92 -9.29 -15.18
C GLU A 87 6.92 -10.15 -14.40
N VAL A 88 5.72 -10.32 -14.98
CA VAL A 88 4.66 -11.15 -14.40
C VAL A 88 4.52 -12.42 -15.25
N ASP A 89 4.54 -13.59 -14.61
CA ASP A 89 4.35 -14.88 -15.25
C ASP A 89 2.85 -15.19 -15.42
N SER A 90 2.54 -16.12 -16.32
CA SER A 90 1.21 -16.63 -16.64
C SER A 90 0.44 -17.13 -15.42
N ASN A 91 1.15 -17.61 -14.39
CA ASN A 91 0.59 -18.07 -13.12
C ASN A 91 0.36 -16.94 -12.09
N GLY A 92 0.71 -15.69 -12.43
CA GLY A 92 0.55 -14.52 -11.56
C GLY A 92 1.72 -14.24 -10.60
N THR A 93 2.74 -15.09 -10.58
CA THR A 93 4.00 -14.76 -9.88
C THR A 93 4.71 -13.62 -10.61
N ASN A 94 5.54 -12.87 -9.88
CA ASN A 94 6.31 -11.79 -10.46
C ASN A 94 7.76 -11.85 -9.98
N ARG A 95 8.65 -11.30 -10.81
CA ARG A 95 10.09 -11.21 -10.54
C ARG A 95 10.64 -9.88 -11.02
N TRP A 96 11.67 -9.41 -10.35
CA TRP A 96 12.44 -8.26 -10.80
C TRP A 96 13.47 -8.68 -11.85
N LEU A 97 13.55 -7.92 -12.94
CA LEU A 97 14.60 -8.01 -13.94
C LEU A 97 15.43 -6.72 -13.87
N SER A 98 16.75 -6.82 -13.76
CA SER A 98 17.62 -5.63 -13.66
C SER A 98 17.74 -4.83 -14.97
N ASN A 99 17.34 -5.40 -16.11
CA ASN A 99 17.41 -4.79 -17.44
C ASN A 99 16.28 -5.38 -18.32
N PRO A 100 15.59 -4.58 -19.17
CA PRO A 100 15.73 -3.13 -19.35
C PRO A 100 15.11 -2.32 -18.21
N ASP A 101 15.56 -1.08 -18.06
CA ASP A 101 14.86 -0.11 -17.21
C ASP A 101 13.58 0.34 -17.92
N LYS A 102 12.43 -0.11 -17.41
CA LYS A 102 11.10 0.32 -17.88
C LYS A 102 10.49 1.40 -16.99
N GLY A 103 11.28 2.03 -16.11
CA GLY A 103 10.77 3.00 -15.14
C GLY A 103 9.94 2.36 -14.04
N HIS A 104 10.06 1.06 -13.80
CA HIS A 104 9.42 0.40 -12.66
C HIS A 104 10.28 0.62 -11.42
N ARG A 105 9.67 0.84 -10.26
CA ARG A 105 10.36 0.97 -8.97
C ARG A 105 9.56 0.30 -7.87
N TYR A 106 10.21 -0.14 -6.81
CA TYR A 106 9.52 -0.52 -5.58
C TYR A 106 9.53 0.62 -4.59
N LEU A 107 8.40 0.81 -3.91
CA LEU A 107 8.33 1.63 -2.72
C LEU A 107 9.09 0.91 -1.59
N GLN A 108 9.71 1.67 -0.70
CA GLN A 108 10.38 1.17 0.50
C GLN A 108 10.06 2.08 1.69
N CYS A 109 9.98 1.51 2.90
CA CYS A 109 9.73 2.27 4.12
C CYS A 109 10.96 3.12 4.48
N LYS A 110 10.80 4.45 4.52
CA LYS A 110 11.82 5.39 5.02
C LYS A 110 11.77 5.56 6.54
N MET A 111 10.65 5.18 7.15
CA MET A 111 10.40 5.20 8.60
C MET A 111 9.86 3.85 9.07
N ALA A 112 9.86 3.61 10.39
CA ALA A 112 9.38 2.35 10.95
C ALA A 112 7.91 2.06 10.53
N PRO A 113 7.57 0.82 10.13
CA PRO A 113 6.21 0.46 9.72
C PRO A 113 5.13 0.87 10.72
N GLN A 114 5.38 0.72 12.01
CA GLN A 114 4.43 1.10 13.08
C GLN A 114 4.14 2.60 13.09
N ALA A 115 5.12 3.43 12.77
CA ALA A 115 4.91 4.88 12.69
C ALA A 115 4.08 5.25 11.45
N ILE A 116 4.18 4.48 10.36
CA ILE A 116 3.31 4.64 9.19
C ILE A 116 1.89 4.16 9.52
N SER A 117 1.75 3.05 10.26
CA SER A 117 0.47 2.58 10.79
C SER A 117 -0.24 3.66 11.60
N THR A 118 0.48 4.35 12.49
CA THR A 118 -0.10 5.46 13.28
C THR A 118 -0.63 6.57 12.38
N VAL A 119 0.13 6.99 11.37
CA VAL A 119 -0.29 8.03 10.41
C VAL A 119 -1.55 7.59 9.65
N LEU A 120 -1.61 6.34 9.20
CA LEU A 120 -2.76 5.80 8.49
C LEU A 120 -3.99 5.67 9.40
N ASP A 121 -3.82 5.24 10.64
CA ASP A 121 -4.93 5.16 11.60
C ASP A 121 -5.50 6.55 11.93
N GLU A 122 -4.65 7.56 12.08
CA GLU A 122 -5.09 8.96 12.26
C GLU A 122 -5.88 9.49 11.06
N LEU A 123 -5.44 9.12 9.85
CA LEU A 123 -6.15 9.43 8.61
C LEU A 123 -7.50 8.73 8.53
N LEU A 124 -7.55 7.43 8.85
CA LEU A 124 -8.77 6.63 8.80
C LEU A 124 -9.83 7.14 9.77
N ALA A 125 -9.42 7.58 10.96
CA ALA A 125 -10.33 8.10 11.98
C ALA A 125 -10.65 9.61 11.81
N GLY A 126 -10.01 10.28 10.85
CA GLY A 126 -10.25 11.70 10.57
C GLY A 126 -9.69 12.65 11.62
N TYR A 127 -8.68 12.23 12.39
CA TYR A 127 -8.14 13.00 13.52
C TYR A 127 -7.04 14.00 13.17
N LEU A 128 -6.64 14.12 11.90
CA LEU A 128 -5.66 15.12 11.51
C LEU A 128 -6.26 16.53 11.64
N ARG A 129 -5.90 17.21 12.73
CA ARG A 129 -6.01 18.66 12.86
C ARG A 129 -4.99 19.28 11.91
N THR A 130 -5.48 19.93 10.85
CA THR A 130 -4.69 20.84 10.01
C THR A 130 -4.20 22.03 10.80
#